data_AF-A0A1Y3N8T6-F1
#
_entry.id   AF-A0A1Y3N8T6-F1
#
_cell.length_a   1.000
_cell.length_b   1.000
_cell.length_c   1.000
_cell.angle_alpha   90.00
_cell.angle_beta   90.00
_cell.angle_gamma   90.00
#
_symmetry.space_group_name_H-M   'P 1'
#
loop_
_entity.id
_entity.type
_entity.pdbx_description
1 polymer ?
#
loop_
_entity_poly.entity_id
_entity_poly.type
_entity_poly.pdbx_seq_one_letter_code
_entity_poly.pdbx_strand_id
1 'polypeptide(L)'
;MNFRKVLLISTTIGLSFSSPLKSCEKYYKLNENDDIFQVILSNKISFHKFKYLNGNNNLHEFKSGDDVCIAGKTNYQNVIKLNANEFFKVSKPTNKQIQIGNQIIKSTLNSTHIKKLNNNVEFIKDVIDNSLDSKDESSFSLDKCKTKCDYINKTISSLNRNPNKIFSIKLINNIYKKINRPLIKENTIYMSCMR
;
A
#
# COMPACT_ATOMS: atom_id res chain seq x y z
N MET A 1 -58.69 2.54 -0.34
CA MET A 1 -57.30 2.98 -0.60
C MET A 1 -56.39 1.77 -0.44
N ASN A 2 -55.72 1.32 -1.50
CA ASN A 2 -55.21 -0.06 -1.63
C ASN A 2 -53.80 -0.20 -1.04
N PHE A 3 -53.66 -0.96 0.05
CA PHE A 3 -52.39 -1.18 0.78
C PHE A 3 -51.26 -1.72 -0.11
N ARG A 4 -51.59 -2.37 -1.23
CA ARG A 4 -50.60 -2.83 -2.23
C ARG A 4 -49.90 -1.69 -2.99
N LYS A 5 -50.50 -0.50 -3.08
CA LYS A 5 -49.88 0.68 -3.73
C LYS A 5 -48.88 1.40 -2.81
N VAL A 6 -49.04 1.28 -1.49
CA VAL A 6 -48.12 1.88 -0.51
C VAL A 6 -46.81 1.09 -0.40
N LEU A 7 -46.86 -0.24 -0.56
CA LEU A 7 -45.66 -1.11 -0.55
C LEU A 7 -44.77 -0.96 -1.80
N LEU A 8 -45.35 -0.50 -2.92
CA LEU A 8 -44.61 -0.26 -4.18
C LEU A 8 -43.88 1.09 -4.18
N ILE A 9 -44.33 2.06 -3.39
CA ILE A 9 -43.67 3.38 -3.29
C ILE A 9 -42.51 3.32 -2.28
N SER A 10 -42.61 2.49 -1.23
CA SER A 10 -41.53 2.28 -0.26
C SER A 10 -40.37 1.40 -0.80
N THR A 11 -40.59 0.61 -1.84
CA THR A 11 -39.52 -0.16 -2.51
C THR A 11 -38.74 0.65 -3.56
N THR A 12 -39.32 1.71 -4.12
CA THR A 12 -38.60 2.64 -5.02
C THR A 12 -37.80 3.74 -4.30
N ILE A 13 -38.04 3.99 -3.02
CA ILE A 13 -37.24 4.95 -2.23
C ILE A 13 -36.09 4.25 -1.49
N GLY A 14 -36.16 2.93 -1.29
CA GLY A 14 -35.06 2.10 -0.76
C GLY A 14 -33.93 1.79 -1.76
N LEU A 15 -34.12 2.04 -3.05
CA LEU A 15 -33.07 1.89 -4.08
C LEU A 15 -32.43 3.24 -4.49
N SER A 16 -32.96 4.36 -3.97
CA SER A 16 -32.54 5.72 -4.32
C SER A 16 -31.55 6.34 -3.32
N PHE A 17 -31.14 5.59 -2.29
CA PHE A 17 -30.06 5.96 -1.35
C PHE A 17 -28.96 4.91 -1.30
N SER A 18 -28.70 4.19 -2.40
CA SER A 18 -27.33 3.74 -2.62
C SER A 18 -26.51 5.00 -2.82
N SER A 19 -25.76 5.39 -1.78
CA SER A 19 -24.76 6.44 -1.83
C SER A 19 -24.03 6.36 -3.16
N PRO A 20 -23.78 7.48 -3.85
CA PRO A 20 -23.55 7.52 -5.30
C PRO A 20 -22.64 6.36 -5.68
N LEU A 21 -23.15 5.43 -6.50
CA LEU A 21 -22.38 4.32 -7.08
C LEU A 21 -21.00 4.89 -7.38
N LYS A 22 -20.03 4.51 -6.54
CA LYS A 22 -18.74 5.15 -6.44
C LYS A 22 -17.99 4.90 -7.73
N SER A 23 -18.23 5.72 -8.75
CA SER A 23 -17.33 6.13 -9.84
C SER A 23 -16.41 5.05 -10.42
N CYS A 24 -16.76 3.77 -10.31
CA CYS A 24 -15.85 2.68 -10.54
C CYS A 24 -15.82 2.43 -12.04
N GLU A 25 -14.67 2.71 -12.62
CA GLU A 25 -14.42 2.58 -14.04
C GLU A 25 -13.93 1.18 -14.39
N LYS A 26 -13.33 0.47 -13.43
CA LYS A 26 -12.78 -0.88 -13.65
C LYS A 26 -12.83 -1.71 -12.39
N TYR A 27 -13.34 -2.93 -12.53
CA TYR A 27 -13.35 -3.97 -11.50
C TYR A 27 -12.29 -5.04 -11.78
N TYR A 28 -11.87 -5.71 -10.72
CA TYR A 28 -10.98 -6.86 -10.72
C TYR A 28 -11.53 -7.92 -9.78
N LYS A 29 -11.65 -9.15 -10.24
CA LYS A 29 -12.09 -10.28 -9.41
C LYS A 29 -10.89 -10.96 -8.75
N LEU A 30 -10.88 -11.01 -7.42
CA LEU A 30 -9.79 -11.65 -6.68
C LEU A 30 -9.79 -13.17 -6.90
N ASN A 31 -8.64 -13.72 -7.26
CA ASN A 31 -8.41 -15.16 -7.36
C ASN A 31 -7.84 -15.71 -6.04
N GLU A 32 -7.83 -17.04 -5.88
CA GLU A 32 -7.40 -17.71 -4.65
C GLU A 32 -5.96 -17.39 -4.21
N ASN A 33 -5.09 -17.04 -5.15
CA ASN A 33 -3.68 -16.74 -4.92
C ASN A 33 -3.37 -15.24 -5.00
N ASP A 34 -4.38 -14.39 -5.18
CA ASP A 34 -4.15 -12.95 -5.31
C ASP A 34 -3.82 -12.33 -3.96
N ASP A 35 -2.69 -11.63 -3.92
CA ASP A 35 -2.37 -10.70 -2.85
C ASP A 35 -2.99 -9.34 -3.18
N ILE A 36 -3.87 -8.85 -2.32
CA ILE A 36 -4.58 -7.58 -2.51
C ILE A 36 -3.62 -6.40 -2.72
N PHE A 37 -2.44 -6.40 -2.09
CA PHE A 37 -1.41 -5.38 -2.31
C PHE A 37 -0.83 -5.48 -3.71
N GLN A 38 -0.56 -6.69 -4.19
CA GLN A 38 -0.07 -6.89 -5.55
C GLN A 38 -1.13 -6.46 -6.58
N VAL A 39 -2.41 -6.72 -6.32
CA VAL A 39 -3.51 -6.25 -7.17
C VAL A 39 -3.57 -4.72 -7.22
N ILE A 40 -3.50 -4.06 -6.06
CA ILE A 40 -3.49 -2.59 -5.95
C ILE A 40 -2.28 -1.99 -6.68
N LEU A 41 -1.08 -2.52 -6.42
CA LEU A 41 0.17 -2.04 -7.01
C LEU A 41 0.21 -2.27 -8.53
N SER A 42 -0.22 -3.45 -8.99
CA SER A 42 -0.23 -3.80 -10.42
C SER A 42 -1.18 -2.92 -11.22
N ASN A 43 -2.27 -2.46 -10.60
CA ASN A 43 -3.22 -1.53 -11.21
C ASN A 43 -2.89 -0.05 -10.96
N LYS A 44 -1.75 0.26 -10.31
CA LYS A 44 -1.25 1.62 -10.07
C LYS A 44 -2.27 2.52 -9.37
N ILE A 45 -3.10 1.94 -8.51
CA ILE A 45 -4.06 2.67 -7.67
C ILE A 45 -3.45 2.88 -6.28
N SER A 46 -3.64 4.07 -5.70
CA SER A 46 -3.20 4.31 -4.32
C SER A 46 -4.10 3.55 -3.34
N PHE A 47 -3.55 3.06 -2.24
CA PHE A 47 -4.32 2.34 -1.22
C PHE A 47 -5.51 3.14 -0.69
N HIS A 48 -5.32 4.45 -0.50
CA HIS A 48 -6.35 5.36 -0.04
C HIS A 48 -7.50 5.46 -1.04
N LYS A 49 -7.16 5.60 -2.33
CA LYS A 49 -8.12 5.63 -3.43
C LYS A 49 -8.85 4.29 -3.54
N PHE A 50 -8.13 3.18 -3.45
CA PHE A 50 -8.70 1.85 -3.47
C PHE A 50 -9.70 1.64 -2.32
N LYS A 51 -9.32 1.99 -1.09
CA LYS A 51 -10.20 1.90 0.08
C LYS A 51 -11.44 2.76 -0.10
N TYR A 52 -11.27 4.01 -0.55
CA TYR A 52 -12.40 4.88 -0.87
C TYR A 52 -13.35 4.25 -1.88
N LEU A 53 -12.85 3.72 -2.99
CA LEU A 53 -13.68 3.09 -4.03
C LEU A 53 -14.38 1.82 -3.53
N ASN A 54 -13.74 1.07 -2.61
CA ASN A 54 -14.22 -0.21 -2.09
C ASN A 54 -14.83 -0.09 -0.69
N GLY A 55 -15.77 0.84 -0.52
CA GLY A 55 -16.59 0.90 0.71
C GLY A 55 -15.87 1.39 1.98
N ASN A 56 -14.60 1.79 1.89
CA ASN A 56 -13.72 2.01 3.03
C ASN A 56 -13.45 0.77 3.90
N ASN A 57 -13.58 -0.42 3.32
CA ASN A 57 -13.29 -1.68 4.00
C ASN A 57 -11.78 -1.81 4.33
N ASN A 58 -11.45 -2.61 5.34
CA ASN A 58 -10.05 -2.84 5.67
C ASN A 58 -9.41 -3.77 4.64
N LEU A 59 -8.13 -3.55 4.28
CA LEU A 59 -7.46 -4.31 3.22
C LEU A 59 -7.39 -5.83 3.47
N HIS A 60 -7.46 -6.28 4.72
CA HIS A 60 -7.42 -7.70 5.10
C HIS A 60 -8.81 -8.38 5.05
N GLU A 61 -9.87 -7.62 4.82
CA GLU A 61 -11.24 -8.16 4.74
C GLU A 61 -11.57 -8.70 3.34
N PHE A 62 -10.79 -8.32 2.32
CA PHE A 62 -10.95 -8.80 0.96
C PHE A 62 -10.45 -10.24 0.80
N LYS A 63 -11.23 -11.06 0.12
CA LYS A 63 -11.02 -12.51 -0.06
C LYS A 63 -11.18 -12.91 -1.52
N SER A 64 -10.70 -14.12 -1.83
CA SER A 64 -10.95 -14.75 -3.12
C SER A 64 -12.44 -14.73 -3.47
N GLY A 65 -12.75 -14.39 -4.71
CA GLY A 65 -14.10 -14.24 -5.24
C GLY A 65 -14.67 -12.82 -5.15
N ASP A 66 -14.08 -11.93 -4.34
CA ASP A 66 -14.54 -10.54 -4.24
C ASP A 66 -14.26 -9.76 -5.54
N ASP A 67 -15.24 -8.96 -5.96
CA ASP A 67 -15.08 -7.98 -7.04
C ASP A 67 -14.65 -6.63 -6.45
N VAL A 68 -13.40 -6.25 -6.70
CA VAL A 68 -12.83 -5.01 -6.19
C VAL A 68 -12.66 -3.95 -7.27
N CYS A 69 -12.99 -2.72 -6.94
CA CYS A 69 -12.79 -1.56 -7.80
C CYS A 69 -11.32 -1.13 -7.84
N ILE A 70 -10.71 -1.17 -9.02
CA ILE A 70 -9.30 -0.86 -9.27
C ILE A 70 -9.07 0.42 -10.08
N ALA A 71 -10.13 1.03 -10.61
CA ALA A 71 -10.07 2.36 -11.23
C ALA A 71 -11.39 3.11 -11.02
N GLY A 72 -11.32 4.43 -10.91
CA GLY A 72 -12.50 5.27 -10.72
C GLY A 72 -12.17 6.70 -10.30
N LYS A 73 -13.16 7.60 -10.36
CA LYS A 73 -13.00 9.00 -9.90
C LYS A 73 -13.07 9.09 -8.38
N THR A 74 -12.27 9.94 -7.75
CA THR A 74 -12.32 10.11 -6.30
C THR A 74 -12.37 11.56 -5.91
N ASN A 75 -13.26 11.90 -4.98
CA ASN A 75 -13.17 13.18 -4.29
C ASN A 75 -12.12 13.05 -3.18
N TYR A 76 -10.95 13.64 -3.40
CA TYR A 76 -9.82 13.58 -2.47
C TYR A 76 -10.11 14.17 -1.09
N GLN A 77 -11.13 15.04 -0.96
CA GLN A 77 -11.58 15.57 0.34
C GLN A 77 -12.24 14.48 1.21
N ASN A 78 -12.78 13.44 0.59
CA ASN A 78 -13.47 12.33 1.26
C ASN A 78 -12.57 11.09 1.42
N VAL A 79 -11.29 11.20 1.03
CA VAL A 79 -10.33 10.12 1.16
C VAL A 79 -9.86 10.08 2.62
N ILE A 80 -10.38 9.09 3.36
CA ILE A 80 -10.04 8.88 4.76
C ILE A 80 -8.55 8.52 4.86
N LYS A 81 -7.84 9.16 5.81
CA LYS A 81 -6.45 8.80 6.14
C LYS A 81 -6.37 7.30 6.44
N LEU A 82 -5.50 6.58 5.73
CA LEU A 82 -5.22 5.19 6.10
C LEU A 82 -4.55 5.19 7.46
N ASN A 83 -5.05 4.37 8.36
CA ASN A 83 -4.33 4.08 9.58
C ASN A 83 -3.06 3.32 9.20
N ALA A 84 -1.87 3.80 9.59
CA ALA A 84 -0.61 3.10 9.37
C ALA A 84 -0.69 1.65 9.88
N ASN A 85 -1.45 1.40 10.95
CA ASN A 85 -1.69 0.06 11.47
C ASN A 85 -2.41 -0.87 10.48
N GLU A 86 -3.15 -0.39 9.49
CA GLU A 86 -3.74 -1.26 8.45
C GLU A 86 -2.70 -1.80 7.48
N PHE A 87 -1.62 -1.06 7.20
CA PHE A 87 -0.45 -1.59 6.48
C PHE A 87 0.28 -2.66 7.30
N PHE A 88 0.35 -2.46 8.61
CA PHE A 88 1.08 -3.35 9.54
C PHE A 88 0.22 -4.46 10.17
N LYS A 89 -1.10 -4.48 9.92
CA LYS A 89 -2.03 -5.55 10.33
C LYS A 89 -1.94 -6.79 9.44
N VAL A 90 -1.17 -6.71 8.33
CA VAL A 90 -0.60 -7.90 7.68
C VAL A 90 0.43 -8.48 8.65
N SER A 91 -0.07 -9.32 9.56
CA SER A 91 0.63 -10.10 10.58
C SER A 91 2.05 -9.59 10.85
N LYS A 92 2.21 -8.70 11.84
CA LYS A 92 3.53 -8.37 12.39
C LYS A 92 4.34 -9.67 12.46
N PRO A 93 5.56 -9.71 11.89
CA PRO A 93 6.31 -10.94 11.86
C PRO A 93 6.44 -11.47 13.30
N THR A 94 6.11 -12.74 13.49
CA THR A 94 6.20 -13.35 14.82
C THR A 94 7.64 -13.29 15.30
N ASN A 95 7.87 -13.34 16.61
CA ASN A 95 9.23 -13.36 17.16
C ASN A 95 10.08 -14.47 16.53
N LYS A 96 9.48 -15.62 16.21
CA LYS A 96 10.13 -16.73 15.50
C LYS A 96 10.54 -16.33 14.07
N GLN A 97 9.67 -15.65 13.32
CA GLN A 97 9.99 -15.15 11.98
C GLN A 97 11.10 -14.09 12.01
N ILE A 98 11.10 -13.21 13.02
CA ILE A 98 12.15 -12.21 13.24
C ILE A 98 13.50 -12.91 13.52
N GLN A 99 13.51 -13.91 14.40
CA GLN A 99 14.71 -14.69 14.72
C GLN A 99 15.29 -15.39 13.48
N ILE A 100 14.43 -16.07 12.70
CA ILE A 100 14.84 -16.74 11.45
C ILE A 100 15.41 -15.71 10.45
N GLY A 101 14.73 -14.58 10.28
CA GLY A 101 15.21 -13.50 9.42
C GLY A 101 16.59 -12.99 9.83
N ASN A 102 16.80 -12.77 11.13
CA ASN A 102 18.08 -12.33 11.68
C ASN A 102 19.20 -13.35 11.48
N GLN A 103 18.93 -14.65 11.64
CA GLN A 103 19.91 -15.71 11.38
C GLN A 103 20.32 -15.74 9.91
N ILE A 104 19.36 -15.54 8.99
CA ILE A 104 19.62 -15.56 7.55
C ILE A 104 20.39 -14.31 7.11
N ILE A 105 20.10 -13.15 7.70
CA ILE A 105 20.88 -11.93 7.47
C ILE A 105 22.32 -12.14 7.93
N LYS A 106 22.53 -12.65 9.15
CA LYS A 106 23.87 -12.90 9.71
C LYS A 106 24.67 -13.95 8.94
N SER A 107 24.02 -14.97 8.37
CA SER A 107 24.68 -15.96 7.50
C SER A 107 24.93 -15.46 6.07
N THR A 108 24.30 -14.36 5.66
CA THR A 108 24.45 -13.79 4.31
C THR A 108 25.40 -12.60 4.27
N LEU A 109 25.49 -11.83 5.37
CA LEU A 109 26.23 -10.59 5.45
C LEU A 109 27.24 -10.62 6.60
N ASN A 110 28.44 -10.10 6.36
CA ASN A 110 29.40 -9.85 7.43
C ASN A 110 28.96 -8.65 8.30
N SER A 111 29.61 -8.47 9.45
CA SER A 111 29.28 -7.41 10.42
C SER A 111 29.35 -6.00 9.82
N THR A 112 30.33 -5.72 8.95
CA THR A 112 30.46 -4.44 8.24
C THR A 112 29.28 -4.18 7.31
N HIS A 113 28.85 -5.18 6.55
CA HIS A 113 27.71 -5.08 5.66
C HIS A 113 26.40 -4.92 6.42
N ILE A 114 26.25 -5.59 7.56
CA ILE A 114 25.09 -5.39 8.45
C ILE A 114 25.03 -3.96 8.97
N LYS A 115 26.16 -3.41 9.43
CA LYS A 115 26.22 -2.00 9.88
C LYS A 115 25.82 -1.04 8.77
N LYS A 116 26.35 -1.23 7.55
CA LYS A 116 25.99 -0.42 6.38
C LYS A 116 24.51 -0.55 6.02
N LEU A 117 23.95 -1.76 6.07
CA LEU A 117 22.53 -2.01 5.82
C LEU A 117 21.66 -1.26 6.83
N ASN A 118 21.95 -1.37 8.12
CA ASN A 118 21.22 -0.68 9.18
C ASN A 118 21.25 0.83 8.97
N ASN A 119 22.42 1.41 8.67
CA ASN A 119 22.53 2.84 8.37
C ASN A 119 21.70 3.25 7.14
N ASN A 120 21.57 2.39 6.12
CA ASN A 120 20.73 2.69 4.96
C ASN A 120 19.23 2.60 5.31
N VAL A 121 18.83 1.63 6.13
CA VAL A 121 17.45 1.49 6.61
C VAL A 121 17.05 2.70 7.46
N GLU A 122 17.92 3.14 8.37
CA GLU A 122 17.70 4.32 9.21
C GLU A 122 17.57 5.58 8.36
N PHE A 123 18.47 5.79 7.41
CA PHE A 123 18.38 6.92 6.48
C PHE A 123 17.08 6.93 5.66
N ILE A 124 16.63 5.77 5.15
CA ILE A 124 15.35 5.68 4.44
C ILE A 124 14.18 6.04 5.38
N LYS A 125 14.22 5.54 6.62
CA LYS A 125 13.19 5.84 7.62
C LYS A 125 13.12 7.34 7.88
N ASP A 126 14.26 8.00 8.11
CA ASP A 126 14.31 9.44 8.34
C ASP A 126 13.76 10.23 7.15
N VAL A 127 14.10 9.82 5.92
CA VAL A 127 13.58 10.44 4.70
C VAL A 127 12.06 10.30 4.60
N ILE A 128 11.52 9.14 4.93
CA ILE A 128 10.08 8.89 4.95
C ILE A 128 9.42 9.73 6.05
N ASP A 129 9.93 9.68 7.28
CA ASP A 129 9.36 10.37 8.44
C ASP A 129 9.32 11.89 8.20
N ASN A 130 10.41 12.46 7.66
CA ASN A 130 10.47 13.88 7.27
C ASN A 130 9.54 14.23 6.10
N SER A 131 9.28 13.27 5.21
CA SER A 131 8.40 13.48 4.05
C SER A 131 6.92 13.26 4.39
N LEU A 132 6.61 12.51 5.46
CA LEU A 132 5.24 12.28 5.92
C LEU A 132 4.75 13.36 6.88
N ASP A 133 5.68 14.13 7.44
CA ASP A 133 5.47 15.44 8.07
C ASP A 133 4.19 15.51 8.92
N SER A 134 4.14 14.66 9.95
CA SER A 134 3.08 14.71 10.97
C SER A 134 3.07 16.01 11.79
N LYS A 135 4.07 16.87 11.59
CA LYS A 135 4.29 18.17 12.26
C LYS A 135 4.19 19.37 11.32
N ASP A 136 3.92 19.17 10.03
CA ASP A 136 3.78 20.24 9.05
C ASP A 136 2.38 20.83 9.15
N GLU A 137 2.28 21.99 9.81
CA GLU A 137 1.02 22.71 10.03
C GLU A 137 0.51 23.42 8.77
N SER A 138 1.27 23.40 7.67
CA SER A 138 0.82 24.01 6.43
C SER A 138 -0.40 23.27 5.86
N SER A 139 -1.22 24.02 5.13
CA SER A 139 -2.37 23.45 4.42
C SER A 139 -1.92 22.38 3.44
N PHE A 140 -2.76 21.35 3.27
CA PHE A 140 -2.51 20.31 2.29
C PHE A 140 -2.38 20.91 0.89
N SER A 141 -1.27 20.60 0.21
CA SER A 141 -1.02 20.96 -1.18
C SER A 141 -0.63 19.72 -1.97
N LEU A 142 -1.31 19.53 -3.11
CA LEU A 142 -1.02 18.43 -4.02
C LEU A 142 0.42 18.50 -4.54
N ASP A 143 0.90 19.67 -4.90
CA ASP A 143 2.27 19.88 -5.39
C ASP A 143 3.31 19.57 -4.32
N LYS A 144 3.04 19.95 -3.06
CA LYS A 144 3.90 19.64 -1.92
C LYS A 144 3.94 18.13 -1.65
N CYS A 145 2.79 17.47 -1.71
CA CYS A 145 2.69 16.01 -1.59
C CYS A 145 3.47 15.29 -2.69
N LYS A 146 3.33 15.74 -3.94
CA LYS A 146 4.05 15.21 -5.10
C LYS A 146 5.55 15.37 -4.95
N THR A 147 6.02 16.56 -4.58
CA THR A 147 7.44 16.86 -4.37
C THR A 147 8.06 15.97 -3.30
N LYS A 148 7.36 15.79 -2.16
CA LYS A 148 7.81 14.90 -1.07
C LYS A 148 7.86 13.44 -1.53
N CYS A 149 6.85 12.98 -2.26
CA CYS A 149 6.82 11.62 -2.80
C CYS A 149 7.95 11.38 -3.83
N ASP A 150 8.18 12.33 -4.74
CA ASP A 150 9.27 12.25 -5.72
C ASP A 150 10.64 12.21 -5.04
N TYR A 151 10.81 12.94 -3.95
CA TYR A 151 12.03 12.91 -3.13
C TYR A 151 12.27 11.53 -2.50
N ILE A 152 11.26 10.91 -1.90
CA ILE A 152 11.35 9.52 -1.38
C ILE A 152 11.76 8.57 -2.50
N ASN A 153 11.06 8.61 -3.64
CA ASN A 153 11.32 7.73 -4.78
C ASN A 153 12.74 7.89 -5.32
N LYS A 154 13.21 9.14 -5.48
CA LYS A 154 14.57 9.43 -5.93
C LYS A 154 15.61 8.90 -4.95
N THR A 155 15.37 9.04 -3.65
CA THR A 155 16.28 8.56 -2.60
C THR A 155 16.40 7.05 -2.60
N ILE A 156 15.27 6.34 -2.60
CA ILE A 156 15.23 4.87 -2.66
C ILE A 156 15.89 4.37 -3.96
N SER A 157 15.58 5.01 -5.09
CA SER A 157 16.17 4.64 -6.39
C SER A 157 17.70 4.80 -6.39
N SER A 158 18.19 5.88 -5.80
CA SER A 158 19.62 6.14 -5.67
C SER A 158 20.30 5.06 -4.84
N LEU A 159 19.72 4.68 -3.69
CA LEU A 159 20.26 3.61 -2.85
C LEU A 159 20.27 2.27 -3.59
N ASN A 160 19.16 1.91 -4.26
CA ASN A 160 19.03 0.65 -4.98
C ASN A 160 20.07 0.50 -6.11
N ARG A 161 20.38 1.59 -6.81
CA ARG A 161 21.32 1.58 -7.96
C ARG A 161 22.77 1.78 -7.55
N ASN A 162 23.05 2.18 -6.32
CA ASN A 162 24.41 2.50 -5.89
C ASN A 162 25.18 1.22 -5.51
N PRO A 163 26.26 0.85 -6.24
CA PRO A 163 27.02 -0.37 -5.98
C PRO A 163 27.75 -0.36 -4.63
N ASN A 164 27.95 0.83 -4.03
CA ASN A 164 28.60 1.01 -2.74
C ASN A 164 27.61 0.95 -1.55
N LYS A 165 26.31 0.87 -1.83
CA LYS A 165 25.26 0.73 -0.80
C LYS A 165 24.82 -0.72 -0.73
N ILE A 166 24.53 -1.19 0.48
CA ILE A 166 24.10 -2.58 0.71
C ILE A 166 22.59 -2.72 0.46
N PHE A 167 21.84 -1.61 0.50
CA PHE A 167 20.41 -1.61 0.24
C PHE A 167 20.10 -1.72 -1.27
N SER A 168 19.86 -2.94 -1.75
CA SER A 168 19.38 -3.19 -3.13
C SER A 168 18.27 -4.24 -3.16
N ILE A 169 17.38 -4.14 -4.16
CA ILE A 169 16.39 -5.16 -4.51
C ILE A 169 17.05 -6.51 -4.70
N LYS A 170 18.24 -6.53 -5.32
CA LYS A 170 19.03 -7.74 -5.52
C LYS A 170 19.37 -8.41 -4.19
N LEU A 171 19.84 -7.64 -3.20
CA LEU A 171 20.12 -8.18 -1.87
C LEU A 171 18.84 -8.67 -1.18
N ILE A 172 17.75 -7.90 -1.23
CA ILE A 172 16.47 -8.27 -0.62
C ILE A 172 15.97 -9.59 -1.23
N ASN A 173 16.01 -9.73 -2.55
CA ASN A 173 15.63 -10.95 -3.27
C ASN A 173 16.54 -12.14 -2.94
N ASN A 174 17.84 -11.92 -2.75
CA ASN A 174 18.75 -12.97 -2.29
C ASN A 174 18.37 -13.48 -0.90
N ILE A 175 17.97 -12.59 0.01
CA ILE A 175 17.48 -12.97 1.35
C ILE A 175 16.12 -13.67 1.24
N TYR A 176 15.19 -13.13 0.45
CA TYR A 176 13.83 -13.66 0.27
C TYR A 176 13.84 -15.07 -0.32
N LYS A 177 14.72 -15.34 -1.30
CA LYS A 177 14.93 -16.68 -1.85
C LYS A 177 15.31 -17.70 -0.76
N LYS A 178 16.15 -17.31 0.20
CA LYS A 178 16.57 -18.19 1.32
C LYS A 178 15.46 -18.48 2.33
N ILE A 179 14.43 -17.63 2.40
CA ILE A 179 13.24 -17.84 3.27
C ILE A 179 12.01 -18.30 2.49
N ASN A 180 12.18 -18.77 1.26
CA ASN A 180 11.09 -19.20 0.38
C ASN A 180 9.98 -18.14 0.24
N ARG A 181 10.35 -16.87 0.11
CA ARG A 181 9.42 -15.77 -0.14
C ARG A 181 9.41 -15.35 -1.61
N PRO A 182 8.25 -14.88 -2.14
CA PRO A 182 8.16 -14.33 -3.49
C PRO A 182 9.16 -13.19 -3.70
N LEU A 183 9.81 -13.17 -4.86
CA LEU A 183 10.75 -12.10 -5.21
C LEU A 183 10.00 -10.79 -5.51
N ILE A 184 10.59 -9.68 -5.11
CA ILE A 184 10.08 -8.34 -5.42
C ILE A 184 10.70 -7.82 -6.72
N LYS A 185 9.90 -7.16 -7.55
CA LYS A 185 10.39 -6.50 -8.76
C LYS A 185 11.03 -5.17 -8.38
N GLU A 186 11.90 -4.65 -9.24
CA GLU A 186 12.57 -3.37 -8.96
C GLU A 186 11.54 -2.28 -8.70
N ASN A 187 10.51 -2.20 -9.56
CA ASN A 187 9.41 -1.25 -9.45
C ASN A 187 8.50 -1.42 -8.21
N THR A 188 8.67 -2.45 -7.38
CA THR A 188 7.81 -2.70 -6.21
C THR A 188 8.03 -1.69 -5.07
N ILE A 189 9.25 -1.18 -4.88
CA ILE A 189 9.51 -0.16 -3.83
C ILE A 189 9.07 1.24 -4.29
N TYR A 190 8.75 1.41 -5.57
CA TYR A 190 8.40 2.70 -6.13
C TYR A 190 6.96 3.05 -5.74
N MET A 191 6.82 4.03 -4.86
CA MET A 191 5.50 4.57 -4.54
C MET A 191 4.98 5.28 -5.78
N SER A 192 3.80 4.90 -6.26
CA SER A 192 3.12 5.68 -7.30
C SER A 192 2.71 7.02 -6.70
N CYS A 193 3.50 8.06 -6.94
CA CYS A 193 3.15 9.42 -6.55
C CYS A 193 1.86 9.83 -7.26
N MET A 194 1.02 10.58 -6.55
CA MET A 194 -0.16 11.16 -7.18
C MET A 194 0.28 12.04 -8.35
N ARG A 195 -0.39 11.86 -9.49
CA ARG A 195 -0.19 12.66 -10.69
C ARG A 195 -1.16 13.82 -10.70
#